data_AF-A0AAV5Y5T6-F1
#
_entry.id   AF-A0AAV5Y5T6-F1
#
_cell.length_a   1.000
_cell.length_b   1.000
_cell.length_c   1.000
_cell.angle_alpha   90.00
_cell.angle_beta   90.00
_cell.angle_gamma   90.00
#
_symmetry.space_group_name_H-M   'P 1'
#
loop_
_entity.id
_entity.type
_entity.pdbx_description
1 polymer ?
#
loop_
_entity_poly.entity_id
_entity_poly.type
_entity_poly.pdbx_seq_one_letter_code
_entity_poly.pdbx_strand_id
1 'polypeptide(L)'
;MTKHDVPFTNAHHAWVASCLIACVVVSGAALSWRDSRPSVADWRLPLDHATAALAAGDLPSARVAWEDAYRAAMGTRDPEGLLAAGAAALRIGEAGERRGVAVAEARRLFLAAFLQAREREDAESMARAGEAFAELGDQEVAARAFTLAMALATRRGDQAARQRVAALMARVGQPRPMP
;
A
#
# COMPACT_ATOMS: atom_id res chain seq x y z
N MET A 1 36.64 -65.65 44.87
CA MET A 1 36.34 -66.72 43.90
C MET A 1 34.88 -67.09 44.04
N THR A 2 34.01 -66.52 43.19
CA THR A 2 32.74 -67.11 42.73
C THR A 2 32.07 -66.11 41.79
N LYS A 3 31.88 -66.61 40.57
CA LYS A 3 31.24 -66.00 39.41
C LYS A 3 29.74 -65.86 39.70
N HIS A 4 29.20 -64.65 39.60
CA HIS A 4 27.78 -64.47 39.32
C HIS A 4 27.64 -63.62 38.06
N ASP A 5 27.16 -64.32 37.04
CA ASP A 5 26.88 -63.83 35.69
C ASP A 5 25.89 -62.66 35.73
N VAL A 6 26.22 -61.62 34.98
CA VAL A 6 25.35 -60.47 34.73
C VAL A 6 24.42 -60.83 33.57
N PRO A 7 23.08 -60.86 33.75
CA PRO A 7 22.20 -61.00 32.61
C PRO A 7 22.07 -59.67 31.87
N PHE A 8 22.57 -59.64 30.64
CA PHE A 8 22.17 -58.72 29.58
C PHE A 8 20.67 -58.90 29.31
N THR A 9 19.85 -57.87 29.53
CA THR A 9 18.54 -57.78 28.90
C THR A 9 18.05 -56.33 28.84
N ASN A 10 18.39 -55.67 27.72
CA ASN A 10 17.58 -54.74 26.94
C ASN A 10 16.65 -53.76 27.69
N ALA A 11 17.25 -52.74 28.32
CA ALA A 11 16.56 -51.52 28.72
C ALA A 11 16.58 -50.45 27.59
N HIS A 12 16.19 -50.82 26.36
CA HIS A 12 16.23 -49.90 25.20
C HIS A 12 14.86 -49.42 24.70
N HIS A 13 13.75 -49.88 25.28
CA HIS A 13 12.40 -49.53 24.78
C HIS A 13 11.66 -48.50 25.64
N ALA A 14 12.18 -48.12 26.81
CA ALA A 14 11.51 -47.16 27.70
C ALA A 14 11.87 -45.68 27.41
N TRP A 15 12.93 -45.40 26.63
CA TRP A 15 13.34 -44.02 26.33
C TRP A 15 12.80 -43.46 25.02
N VAL A 16 12.26 -44.29 24.11
CA VAL A 16 11.71 -43.80 22.84
C VAL A 16 10.25 -43.33 22.99
N ALA A 17 9.53 -43.85 23.98
CA ALA A 17 8.14 -43.46 24.21
C ALA A 17 7.98 -42.04 24.80
N SER A 18 9.00 -41.47 25.43
CA SER A 18 8.94 -40.13 26.03
C SER A 18 9.23 -38.99 25.04
N CYS A 19 9.93 -39.26 23.92
CA CYS A 19 10.18 -38.23 22.91
C CYS A 19 8.99 -37.96 21.98
N LEU A 20 7.99 -38.85 21.91
CA LEU A 20 6.88 -38.67 20.98
C LEU A 20 5.74 -37.80 21.52
N ILE A 21 5.65 -37.57 22.83
CA ILE A 21 4.59 -36.73 23.42
C ILE A 21 4.99 -35.24 23.49
N ALA A 22 6.29 -34.92 23.51
CA ALA A 22 6.77 -33.53 23.46
C ALA A 22 6.65 -32.89 22.05
N CYS A 23 6.59 -33.68 20.98
CA CYS A 23 6.45 -33.15 19.61
C CYS A 23 5.01 -32.74 19.24
N VAL A 24 4.00 -33.22 19.96
CA VAL A 24 2.60 -32.96 19.58
C VAL A 24 2.08 -31.63 20.14
N VAL A 25 2.61 -31.14 21.27
CA VAL A 25 2.16 -29.86 21.84
C VAL A 25 2.82 -28.65 21.17
N VAL A 26 4.01 -28.80 20.58
CA VAL A 26 4.62 -27.73 19.75
C VAL A 26 3.99 -27.66 18.35
N SER A 27 3.34 -28.73 17.91
CA SER A 27 2.66 -28.78 16.61
C SER A 27 1.30 -28.05 16.60
N GLY A 28 0.73 -27.72 17.77
CA GLY A 28 -0.52 -26.97 17.89
C GLY A 28 -0.40 -25.47 17.57
N ALA A 29 0.81 -24.90 17.60
CA ALA A 29 1.05 -23.49 17.27
C ALA A 29 1.53 -23.26 15.83
N ALA A 30 1.95 -24.33 15.12
CA ALA A 30 2.42 -24.24 13.73
C ALA A 30 1.28 -24.33 12.70
N LEU A 31 0.08 -24.77 13.09
CA LEU A 31 -1.11 -24.78 12.23
C LEU A 31 -2.00 -23.54 12.36
N SER A 32 -1.63 -22.59 13.23
CA SER A 32 -2.22 -21.24 13.22
C SER A 32 -1.38 -20.23 12.45
N TRP A 33 -0.34 -20.67 11.73
CA TRP A 33 -0.04 -20.02 10.45
C TRP A 33 -1.20 -20.33 9.52
N ARG A 34 -2.33 -19.68 9.83
CA ARG A 34 -3.32 -19.27 8.87
C ARG A 34 -2.47 -18.69 7.76
N ASP A 35 -2.44 -19.43 6.66
CA ASP A 35 -1.98 -18.95 5.36
C ASP A 35 -2.85 -17.73 5.10
N SER A 36 -2.43 -16.61 5.70
CA SER A 36 -2.88 -15.29 5.39
C SER A 36 -2.17 -15.05 4.08
N ARG A 37 -2.60 -15.77 3.04
CA ARG A 37 -2.62 -15.21 1.70
C ARG A 37 -3.17 -13.83 1.96
N PRO A 38 -2.37 -12.76 1.83
CA PRO A 38 -2.90 -11.44 2.09
C PRO A 38 -4.15 -11.39 1.23
N SER A 39 -5.33 -11.26 1.86
CA SER A 39 -6.46 -10.65 1.15
C SER A 39 -5.80 -9.45 0.50
N VAL A 40 -5.81 -9.36 -0.85
CA VAL A 40 -5.20 -8.23 -1.56
C VAL A 40 -5.61 -7.00 -0.77
N ALA A 41 -4.69 -6.44 0.01
CA ALA A 41 -5.10 -5.70 1.20
C ALA A 41 -5.79 -4.46 0.64
N ASP A 42 -7.11 -4.39 0.82
CA ASP A 42 -7.87 -3.33 0.19
C ASP A 42 -7.55 -2.06 0.97
N TRP A 43 -6.75 -1.20 0.35
CA TRP A 43 -6.33 0.07 0.91
C TRP A 43 -7.52 1.00 1.18
N ARG A 44 -8.70 0.74 0.58
CA ARG A 44 -9.91 1.55 0.74
C ARG A 44 -10.43 1.54 2.17
N LEU A 45 -10.55 0.36 2.78
CA LEU A 45 -11.08 0.23 4.14
C LEU A 45 -10.30 1.08 5.18
N PRO A 46 -8.97 0.98 5.29
CA PRO A 46 -8.20 1.84 6.20
C PRO A 46 -8.24 3.33 5.79
N LEU A 47 -8.41 3.69 4.51
CA LEU A 47 -8.63 5.10 4.12
C LEU A 47 -10.00 5.63 4.54
N ASP A 48 -11.03 4.80 4.50
CA ASP A 48 -12.37 5.15 4.99
C ASP A 48 -12.33 5.38 6.50
N HIS A 49 -11.63 4.51 7.24
CA HIS A 49 -11.36 4.70 8.67
C HIS A 49 -10.58 5.99 8.95
N ALA A 50 -9.54 6.28 8.17
CA ALA A 50 -8.78 7.52 8.30
C ALA A 50 -9.66 8.76 8.07
N THR A 51 -10.53 8.70 7.08
CA THR A 51 -11.47 9.78 6.76
C THR A 51 -12.53 9.96 7.85
N ALA A 52 -13.07 8.86 8.41
CA ALA A 52 -14.01 8.91 9.51
C ALA A 52 -13.39 9.47 10.80
N ALA A 53 -12.17 9.03 11.15
CA ALA A 53 -11.43 9.56 12.29
C ALA A 53 -11.11 11.06 12.12
N LEU A 54 -10.70 11.47 10.91
CA LEU A 54 -10.47 12.87 10.60
C LEU A 54 -11.75 13.71 10.76
N ALA A 55 -12.88 13.21 10.29
CA ALA A 55 -14.18 13.88 10.45
C ALA A 55 -14.61 13.99 11.93
N ALA A 56 -14.20 13.06 12.78
CA ALA A 56 -14.41 13.09 14.23
C ALA A 56 -13.40 13.99 14.98
N GLY A 57 -12.42 14.58 14.28
CA GLY A 57 -11.34 15.37 14.90
C GLY A 57 -10.25 14.52 15.58
N ASP A 58 -10.29 13.20 15.41
CA ASP A 58 -9.32 12.26 15.98
C ASP A 58 -8.11 12.11 15.03
N LEU A 59 -7.21 13.11 15.09
CA LEU A 59 -5.98 13.13 14.29
C LEU A 59 -5.05 11.93 14.53
N PRO A 60 -4.83 11.46 15.78
CA PRO A 60 -4.04 10.24 16.02
C PRO A 60 -4.60 9.01 15.30
N SER A 61 -5.91 8.73 15.45
CA SER A 61 -6.52 7.57 14.78
C SER A 61 -6.54 7.73 13.26
N ALA A 62 -6.76 8.95 12.76
CA ALA A 62 -6.70 9.22 11.32
C ALA A 62 -5.32 8.91 10.74
N ARG A 63 -4.25 9.29 11.45
CA ARG A 63 -2.86 9.00 11.05
C ARG A 63 -2.59 7.49 11.02
N VAL A 64 -2.96 6.76 12.08
CA VAL A 64 -2.73 5.32 12.17
C VAL A 64 -3.45 4.59 11.03
N ALA A 65 -4.74 4.88 10.83
CA ALA A 65 -5.51 4.28 9.75
C ALA A 65 -4.96 4.66 8.36
N TRP A 66 -4.49 5.89 8.18
CA TRP A 66 -3.79 6.29 6.94
C TRP A 66 -2.51 5.48 6.70
N GLU A 67 -1.73 5.18 7.74
CA GLU A 67 -0.49 4.40 7.58
C GLU A 67 -0.80 2.97 7.14
N ASP A 68 -1.88 2.39 7.66
CA ASP A 68 -2.34 1.06 7.24
C ASP A 68 -2.78 1.05 5.78
N ALA A 69 -3.50 2.09 5.34
CA ALA A 69 -3.84 2.29 3.94
C ALA A 69 -2.62 2.43 3.04
N TYR A 70 -1.65 3.24 3.45
CA TYR A 70 -0.41 3.40 2.68
C TYR A 70 0.37 2.09 2.56
N ARG A 71 0.51 1.33 3.66
CA ARG A 71 1.14 -0.01 3.63
C ARG A 71 0.40 -0.96 2.70
N ALA A 72 -0.93 -0.98 2.75
CA ALA A 72 -1.76 -1.79 1.86
C ALA A 72 -1.58 -1.40 0.38
N ALA A 73 -1.64 -0.10 0.06
CA ALA A 73 -1.46 0.42 -1.31
C ALA A 73 -0.06 0.10 -1.88
N MET A 74 0.98 0.19 -1.04
CA MET A 74 2.33 -0.23 -1.42
C MET A 74 2.42 -1.73 -1.72
N GLY A 75 1.72 -2.55 -0.95
CA GLY A 75 1.67 -4.01 -1.14
C GLY A 75 0.95 -4.45 -2.41
N THR A 76 -0.12 -3.75 -2.81
CA THR A 76 -0.90 -4.08 -4.01
C THR A 76 -0.28 -3.56 -5.32
N ARG A 77 0.70 -2.64 -5.23
CA ARG A 77 1.29 -1.93 -6.39
C ARG A 77 0.21 -1.30 -7.27
N ASP A 78 -0.80 -0.74 -6.62
CA ASP A 78 -1.93 -0.05 -7.23
C ASP A 78 -1.66 1.47 -7.23
N PRO A 79 -1.47 2.09 -8.41
CA PRO A 79 -1.30 3.54 -8.52
C PRO A 79 -2.45 4.32 -7.87
N GLU A 80 -3.68 3.81 -7.93
CA GLU A 80 -4.86 4.48 -7.37
C GLU A 80 -4.76 4.59 -5.84
N GLY A 81 -4.36 3.51 -5.18
CA GLY A 81 -4.16 3.51 -3.73
C GLY A 81 -3.09 4.49 -3.27
N LEU A 82 -2.01 4.64 -4.03
CA LEU A 82 -0.96 5.62 -3.73
C LEU A 82 -1.42 7.07 -3.95
N LEU A 83 -2.21 7.34 -5.00
CA LEU A 83 -2.84 8.65 -5.20
C LEU A 83 -3.81 8.98 -4.07
N ALA A 84 -4.65 8.03 -3.69
CA ALA A 84 -5.63 8.20 -2.61
C ALA A 84 -4.94 8.42 -1.25
N ALA A 85 -3.87 7.67 -0.96
CA ALA A 85 -3.06 7.87 0.23
C ALA A 85 -2.38 9.25 0.23
N GLY A 86 -1.85 9.71 -0.89
CA GLY A 86 -1.25 11.06 -1.01
C GLY A 86 -2.27 12.17 -0.74
N ALA A 87 -3.46 12.08 -1.34
CA ALA A 87 -4.54 13.05 -1.10
C ALA A 87 -5.02 13.03 0.36
N ALA A 88 -5.11 11.85 0.98
CA ALA A 88 -5.46 11.72 2.40
C ALA A 88 -4.37 12.31 3.32
N ALA A 89 -3.09 12.16 2.98
CA ALA A 89 -1.99 12.77 3.73
C ALA A 89 -2.11 14.29 3.78
N LEU A 90 -2.47 14.93 2.66
CA LEU A 90 -2.71 16.36 2.60
C LEU A 90 -3.84 16.79 3.54
N ARG A 91 -5.01 16.13 3.47
CA ARG A 91 -6.16 16.43 4.35
C ARG A 91 -5.81 16.30 5.83
N ILE A 92 -5.10 15.24 6.22
CA ILE A 92 -4.66 15.02 7.61
C ILE A 92 -3.63 16.08 8.03
N GLY A 93 -2.69 16.41 7.15
CA GLY A 93 -1.68 17.43 7.40
C GLY A 93 -2.24 18.84 7.53
N GLU A 94 -3.28 19.16 6.76
CA GLU A 94 -4.04 20.40 6.86
C GLU A 94 -4.73 20.51 8.23
N ALA A 95 -5.46 19.48 8.64
CA ALA A 95 -6.16 19.48 9.93
C ALA A 95 -5.22 19.45 11.15
N GLY A 96 -4.02 18.89 11.00
CA GLY A 96 -3.00 18.82 12.06
C GLY A 96 -1.92 19.89 12.00
N GLU A 97 -2.11 20.99 11.26
CA GLU A 97 -1.17 22.11 11.10
C GLU A 97 0.27 21.71 10.67
N ARG A 98 0.41 20.59 9.96
CA ARG A 98 1.69 20.03 9.48
C ARG A 98 1.78 19.98 7.95
N ARG A 99 1.22 21.00 7.29
CA ARG A 99 1.09 21.06 5.82
C ARG A 99 2.39 20.79 5.07
N GLY A 100 3.51 21.36 5.51
CA GLY A 100 4.81 21.18 4.82
C GLY A 100 5.27 19.73 4.77
N VAL A 101 5.11 18.99 5.87
CA VAL A 101 5.45 17.55 5.94
C VAL A 101 4.51 16.74 5.06
N ALA A 102 3.21 17.04 5.12
CA ALA A 102 2.20 16.36 4.31
C ALA A 102 2.38 16.58 2.80
N VAL A 103 2.77 17.79 2.37
CA VAL A 103 3.08 18.07 0.95
C VAL A 103 4.29 17.26 0.48
N ALA A 104 5.34 17.15 1.29
CA ALA A 104 6.50 16.34 0.94
C ALA A 104 6.16 14.84 0.87
N GLU A 105 5.33 14.35 1.79
CA GLU A 105 4.82 12.97 1.80
C GLU A 105 3.94 12.69 0.57
N ALA A 106 2.95 13.54 0.30
CA ALA A 106 2.06 13.41 -0.86
C ALA A 106 2.84 13.45 -2.19
N ARG A 107 3.80 14.37 -2.34
CA ARG A 107 4.64 14.44 -3.54
C ARG A 107 5.39 13.13 -3.81
N ARG A 108 5.91 12.48 -2.75
CA ARG A 108 6.58 11.16 -2.89
C ARG A 108 5.60 10.08 -3.34
N LEU A 109 4.38 10.07 -2.78
CA LEU A 109 3.35 9.10 -3.14
C LEU A 109 2.85 9.29 -4.58
N PHE A 110 2.66 10.52 -5.03
CA PHE A 110 2.28 10.83 -6.41
C PHE A 110 3.38 10.42 -7.40
N LEU A 111 4.65 10.59 -7.05
CA LEU A 111 5.76 10.09 -7.87
C LEU A 111 5.77 8.57 -7.94
N ALA A 112 5.58 7.88 -6.81
CA ALA A 112 5.49 6.42 -6.78
C ALA A 112 4.30 5.92 -7.63
N ALA A 113 3.14 6.55 -7.52
CA ALA A 113 1.96 6.24 -8.34
C ALA A 113 2.24 6.43 -9.84
N PHE A 114 2.87 7.55 -10.22
CA PHE A 114 3.24 7.82 -11.62
C PHE A 114 4.19 6.75 -12.17
N LEU A 115 5.21 6.35 -11.40
CA LEU A 115 6.17 5.32 -11.82
C LEU A 115 5.50 3.95 -11.96
N GLN A 116 4.65 3.55 -11.00
CA GLN A 116 3.89 2.31 -11.09
C GLN A 116 2.92 2.32 -12.29
N ALA A 117 2.21 3.44 -12.52
CA ALA A 117 1.33 3.58 -13.68
C ALA A 117 2.12 3.47 -15.00
N ARG A 118 3.32 4.05 -15.06
CA ARG A 118 4.21 3.94 -16.23
C ARG A 118 4.67 2.50 -16.48
N GLU A 119 5.04 1.77 -15.42
CA GLU A 119 5.43 0.35 -15.51
C GLU A 119 4.27 -0.52 -16.02
N ARG A 120 3.04 -0.18 -15.64
CA ARG A 120 1.81 -0.86 -16.06
C ARG A 120 1.27 -0.36 -17.41
N GLU A 121 1.94 0.63 -18.00
CA GLU A 121 1.50 1.33 -19.21
C GLU A 121 0.07 1.89 -19.13
N ASP A 122 -0.31 2.34 -17.93
CA ASP A 122 -1.60 2.97 -17.67
C ASP A 122 -1.48 4.49 -17.83
N ALA A 123 -1.80 4.96 -19.03
CA ALA A 123 -1.77 6.38 -19.38
C ALA A 123 -2.76 7.21 -18.54
N GLU A 124 -3.90 6.63 -18.13
CA GLU A 124 -4.89 7.35 -17.33
C GLU A 124 -4.36 7.59 -15.92
N SER A 125 -3.85 6.55 -15.26
CA SER A 125 -3.25 6.69 -13.93
C SER A 125 -2.01 7.61 -13.93
N MET A 126 -1.20 7.59 -14.99
CA MET A 126 -0.11 8.56 -15.17
C MET A 126 -0.62 10.00 -15.22
N ALA A 127 -1.75 10.24 -15.90
CA ALA A 127 -2.35 11.57 -15.98
C ALA A 127 -3.03 12.00 -14.66
N ARG A 128 -3.64 11.06 -13.91
CA ARG A 128 -4.16 11.36 -12.55
C ARG A 128 -3.02 11.79 -11.61
N ALA A 129 -1.84 11.18 -11.70
CA ALA A 129 -0.67 11.65 -10.97
C ALA A 129 -0.22 13.06 -11.41
N GLY A 130 -0.31 13.37 -12.70
CA GLY A 130 -0.09 14.73 -13.23
C GLY A 130 -1.04 15.76 -12.63
N GLU A 131 -2.33 15.45 -12.54
CA GLU A 131 -3.32 16.28 -11.85
C GLU A 131 -2.96 16.48 -10.38
N ALA A 132 -2.58 15.42 -9.67
CA ALA A 132 -2.18 15.49 -8.27
C ALA A 132 -0.93 16.39 -8.05
N PHE A 133 0.04 16.38 -8.96
CA PHE A 133 1.17 17.32 -8.93
C PHE A 133 0.71 18.78 -9.15
N ALA A 134 -0.23 19.01 -10.06
CA ALA A 134 -0.77 20.34 -10.29
C ALA A 134 -1.50 20.88 -9.05
N GLU A 135 -2.19 20.02 -8.30
CA GLU A 135 -2.83 20.37 -7.03
C GLU A 135 -1.83 20.77 -5.94
N LEU A 136 -0.60 20.24 -5.98
CA LEU A 136 0.50 20.69 -5.11
C LEU A 136 1.14 22.01 -5.57
N GLY A 137 0.80 22.51 -6.75
CA GLY A 137 1.46 23.65 -7.40
C GLY A 137 2.67 23.28 -8.25
N ASP A 138 2.97 22.00 -8.42
CA ASP A 138 4.13 21.49 -9.19
C ASP A 138 3.80 21.47 -10.71
N GLN A 139 3.49 22.64 -11.28
CA GLN A 139 2.93 22.77 -12.64
C GLN A 139 3.85 22.19 -13.74
N GLU A 140 5.17 22.37 -13.62
CA GLU A 140 6.12 21.80 -14.57
C GLU A 140 6.13 20.27 -14.55
N VAL A 141 6.03 19.68 -13.35
CA VAL A 141 5.97 18.23 -13.16
C VAL A 141 4.66 17.68 -13.72
N ALA A 142 3.55 18.36 -13.44
CA ALA A 142 2.24 18.02 -13.98
C ALA A 142 2.23 18.02 -15.52
N ALA A 143 2.73 19.09 -16.15
CA ALA A 143 2.83 19.21 -17.60
C ALA A 143 3.67 18.09 -18.23
N ARG A 144 4.78 17.71 -17.57
CA ARG A 144 5.62 16.59 -18.02
C ARG A 144 4.90 15.25 -17.88
N ALA A 145 4.18 15.01 -16.78
CA ALA A 145 3.40 13.79 -16.57
C ALA A 145 2.32 13.63 -17.64
N PHE A 146 1.56 14.69 -17.93
CA PHE A 146 0.55 14.70 -18.99
C PHE A 146 1.14 14.44 -20.38
N THR A 147 2.28 15.06 -20.70
CA THR A 147 2.98 14.83 -21.97
C THR A 147 3.32 13.35 -22.15
N LEU A 148 3.85 12.71 -21.10
CA LEU A 148 4.23 11.30 -21.12
C LEU A 148 3.00 10.37 -21.21
N ALA A 149 1.93 10.68 -20.48
CA ALA A 149 0.66 9.96 -20.57
C ALA A 149 0.06 10.03 -21.98
N MET A 150 0.02 11.21 -22.58
CA MET A 150 -0.48 11.41 -23.95
C MET A 150 0.37 10.68 -24.99
N ALA A 151 1.69 10.74 -24.85
CA ALA A 151 2.61 10.02 -25.73
C ALA A 151 2.40 8.49 -25.65
N LEU A 152 2.13 7.97 -24.46
CA LEU A 152 1.82 6.56 -24.26
C LEU A 152 0.50 6.17 -24.92
N ALA A 153 -0.59 6.90 -24.65
CA ALA A 153 -1.90 6.65 -25.25
C ALA A 153 -1.88 6.78 -26.78
N THR A 154 -1.08 7.71 -27.31
CA THR A 154 -0.86 7.86 -28.76
C THR A 154 -0.17 6.63 -29.33
N ARG A 155 0.98 6.24 -28.76
CA ARG A 155 1.77 5.07 -29.19
C ARG A 155 0.97 3.76 -29.15
N ARG A 156 0.09 3.61 -28.17
CA ARG A 156 -0.77 2.42 -27.99
C ARG A 156 -1.99 2.40 -28.91
N GLY A 157 -2.30 3.50 -29.61
CA GLY A 157 -3.52 3.58 -30.40
C GLY A 157 -4.80 3.79 -29.57
N ASP A 158 -4.70 4.01 -28.26
CA ASP A 158 -5.85 4.08 -27.35
C ASP A 158 -6.49 5.46 -27.36
N GLN A 159 -7.52 5.63 -28.19
CA GLN A 159 -8.26 6.88 -28.32
C GLN A 159 -9.04 7.24 -27.05
N ALA A 160 -9.54 6.26 -26.30
CA ALA A 160 -10.30 6.50 -25.07
C ALA A 160 -9.36 7.02 -23.97
N ALA A 161 -8.17 6.44 -23.82
CA ALA A 161 -7.14 6.97 -22.94
C ALA A 161 -6.71 8.39 -23.34
N ARG A 162 -6.50 8.67 -24.63
CA ARG A 162 -6.19 10.04 -25.08
C ARG A 162 -7.26 11.04 -24.66
N GLN A 163 -8.54 10.71 -24.84
CA GLN A 163 -9.65 11.57 -24.43
C GLN A 163 -9.67 11.81 -22.92
N ARG A 164 -9.46 10.77 -22.11
CA ARG A 164 -9.39 10.89 -20.64
C ARG A 164 -8.21 11.75 -20.19
N VAL A 165 -7.03 11.55 -20.77
CA VAL A 165 -5.84 12.39 -20.48
C VAL A 165 -6.10 13.85 -20.87
N ALA A 166 -6.68 14.10 -22.04
CA ALA A 166 -7.01 15.46 -22.49
C ALA A 166 -8.03 16.14 -21.57
N ALA A 167 -9.03 15.39 -21.08
CA ALA A 167 -10.01 15.91 -20.12
C ALA A 167 -9.35 16.31 -18.79
N LEU A 168 -8.40 15.51 -18.28
CA LEU A 168 -7.63 15.84 -17.09
C LEU A 168 -6.76 17.09 -17.30
N MET A 169 -6.07 17.20 -18.44
CA MET A 169 -5.30 18.40 -18.78
C MET A 169 -6.17 19.66 -18.82
N ALA A 170 -7.37 19.56 -19.40
CA ALA A 170 -8.31 20.66 -19.49
C ALA A 170 -8.86 21.09 -18.12
N ARG A 171 -9.02 20.16 -17.17
CA ARG A 171 -9.40 20.47 -15.78
C ARG A 171 -8.31 21.27 -15.07
N VAL A 172 -7.05 20.86 -15.21
CA VAL A 172 -5.91 21.55 -14.59
C VAL A 172 -5.69 22.95 -15.17
N GLY A 173 -5.91 23.13 -16.48
CA GLY A 173 -5.76 24.42 -17.15
C GLY A 173 -6.87 25.44 -16.88
N GLN A 174 -7.99 25.03 -16.26
CA GLN A 174 -9.06 25.96 -15.90
C GLN A 174 -8.72 26.71 -14.62
N PRO A 175 -8.85 28.06 -14.59
CA PRO A 175 -8.71 28.81 -13.35
C PRO A 175 -9.77 28.33 -12.36
N ARG A 176 -9.32 27.77 -11.24
CA ARG A 176 -10.23 27.26 -10.20
C ARG A 176 -10.96 28.47 -9.59
N PRO A 177 -12.31 28.49 -9.53
CA PRO A 177 -13.03 29.57 -8.88
C PRO A 177 -12.56 29.64 -7.42
N MET A 178 -12.02 30.79 -7.02
CA MET A 178 -11.67 31.05 -5.62
C MET A 178 -12.97 31.10 -4.81
N PRO A 179 -13.08 30.38 -3.68
CA PRO A 179 -14.19 30.52 -2.76
C PRO A 179 -14.22 31.91 -2.10
#